data_AF-A0A3D4PTD3-F1
#
_entry.id   AF-A0A3D4PTD3-F1
#
_cell.length_a   1.000
_cell.length_b   1.000
_cell.length_c   1.000
_cell.angle_alpha   90.00
_cell.angle_beta   90.00
_cell.angle_gamma   90.00
#
_symmetry.space_group_name_H-M   'P 1'
#
loop_
_entity.id
_entity.type
_entity.pdbx_description
1 polymer ?
#
loop_
_entity_poly.entity_id
_entity_poly.type
_entity_poly.pdbx_seq_one_letter_code
_entity_poly.pdbx_strand_id
1 'polypeptide(L)' 'MTATAQHVIDELTQAVPADALITDPASMDAYRWDRALDPRAGVPLAVVRPQSTEQVQETVRIAARNGVAIVPRGAGSG' A
#
# COMPACT_ATOMS: atom_id res chain seq x y z
N MET A 1 15.83 7.45 -2.88
CA MET A 1 14.42 7.00 -2.84
C MET A 1 14.10 6.14 -1.62
N THR A 2 15.05 5.41 -1.02
CA THR A 2 14.84 4.53 0.14
C THR A 2 14.44 5.25 1.43
N ALA A 3 14.95 6.46 1.69
CA ALA A 3 14.61 7.19 2.92
C ALA A 3 13.13 7.64 2.97
N THR A 4 12.59 8.16 1.87
CA THR A 4 11.16 8.54 1.78
C THR A 4 10.24 7.33 1.86
N ALA A 5 10.63 6.23 1.20
CA ALA A 5 9.91 4.96 1.26
C ALA A 5 9.81 4.43 2.70
N GLN A 6 10.93 4.37 3.42
CA GLN A 6 10.94 3.92 4.81
C GLN A 6 10.14 4.84 5.72
N HIS A 7 10.28 6.17 5.54
CA HIS A 7 9.52 7.14 6.32
C HIS A 7 8.01 6.93 6.20
N VAL A 8 7.51 6.73 4.98
CA VAL A 8 6.08 6.46 4.73
C VAL A 8 5.63 5.17 5.41
N ILE A 9 6.44 4.11 5.36
CA ILE A 9 6.14 2.84 6.02
C ILE A 9 6.04 3.03 7.54
N ASP A 10 6.96 3.80 8.14
CA ASP A 10 6.96 4.07 9.57
C ASP A 10 5.70 4.86 9.97
N GLU A 11 5.32 5.87 9.18
CA GLU A 11 4.09 6.64 9.40
C GLU A 11 2.83 5.77 9.28
N LEU A 12 2.76 4.89 8.28
CA LEU A 12 1.66 3.94 8.13
C LEU A 12 1.60 2.96 9.32
N THR A 13 2.75 2.48 9.80
CA THR A 13 2.84 1.57 10.95
C THR A 13 2.25 2.18 12.22
N GLN A 14 2.34 3.50 12.39
CA GLN A 14 1.72 4.20 13.53
C GLN A 14 0.23 4.51 13.33
N ALA A 15 -0.23 4.58 12.07
CA ALA A 15 -1.56 5.07 11.73
C ALA A 15 -2.62 3.97 11.63
N VAL A 16 -2.23 2.73 11.29
CA VAL A 16 -3.16 1.61 11.10
C VAL A 16 -2.78 0.41 11.97
N PRO A 17 -3.74 -0.48 12.31
CA PRO A 17 -3.44 -1.74 12.97
C PRO A 17 -2.40 -2.57 12.20
N ALA A 18 -1.58 -3.33 12.93
CA ALA A 18 -0.51 -4.13 12.33
C ALA A 18 -1.01 -5.17 11.30
N ASP A 19 -2.21 -5.73 11.50
CA ASP A 19 -2.84 -6.68 10.57
C ASP A 19 -3.42 -5.99 9.32
N ALA A 20 -3.55 -4.67 9.33
CA ALA A 20 -3.96 -3.86 8.19
C ALA A 20 -2.79 -3.41 7.31
N LEU A 21 -1.53 -3.62 7.70
CA LEU A 21 -0.36 -3.19 6.94
C LEU A 21 0.52 -4.38 6.52
N ILE A 22 0.81 -4.48 5.22
CA ILE A 22 1.70 -5.49 4.66
C ILE A 22 2.89 -4.78 4.01
N THR A 23 4.10 -5.12 4.46
CA THR A 23 5.38 -4.62 3.93
C THR A 23 6.36 -5.73 3.57
N ASP A 24 6.04 -6.98 3.90
CA ASP A 24 6.82 -8.15 3.49
C ASP A 24 6.77 -8.30 1.95
N PRO A 25 7.92 -8.29 1.25
CA PRO A 25 7.95 -8.36 -0.21
C PRO A 25 7.25 -9.59 -0.79
N ALA A 26 7.35 -10.75 -0.14
CA ALA A 26 6.71 -11.98 -0.62
C ALA A 26 5.17 -11.89 -0.53
N SER A 27 4.66 -11.36 0.57
CA SER A 27 3.23 -11.12 0.77
C SER A 27 2.67 -10.05 -0.17
N MET A 28 3.46 -9.02 -0.51
CA MET A 28 3.06 -7.96 -1.42
C MET A 28 2.97 -8.40 -2.89
N ASP A 29 3.66 -9.47 -3.30
CA ASP A 29 3.67 -9.93 -4.69
C ASP A 29 2.25 -10.27 -5.19
N ALA A 30 1.40 -10.83 -4.33
CA ALA A 30 -0.01 -11.10 -4.66
C ALA A 30 -0.82 -9.83 -5.03
N TYR A 31 -0.35 -8.66 -4.59
CA TYR A 31 -1.00 -7.36 -4.84
C TYR A 31 -0.41 -6.59 -6.03
N ARG A 32 0.63 -7.13 -6.66
CA ARG A 32 1.22 -6.61 -7.90
C ARG A 32 0.37 -6.95 -9.12
N TRP A 33 -0.22 -8.13 -9.14
CA TRP A 33 -0.86 -8.71 -10.31
C TRP A 33 -2.37 -8.56 -10.28
N ASP A 34 -2.97 -8.41 -11.45
CA ASP A 34 -4.39 -8.62 -11.72
C ASP A 34 -4.55 -9.75 -12.75
N ARG A 35 -5.69 -9.85 -13.45
CA ARG A 35 -5.89 -10.92 -14.44
C ARG A 35 -5.17 -10.67 -15.76
N ALA A 36 -4.73 -9.45 -16.04
CA ALA A 36 -3.95 -9.14 -17.24
C ALA A 36 -2.52 -9.68 -17.16
N LEU A 37 -2.00 -9.94 -15.95
CA LEU A 37 -0.67 -10.51 -15.71
C LEU A 37 0.45 -9.71 -16.42
N ASP A 38 0.35 -8.37 -16.46
CA ASP A 38 1.36 -7.53 -17.14
C ASP A 38 2.74 -7.71 -16.48
N PRO A 39 3.75 -8.27 -17.17
CA PRO A 39 5.07 -8.55 -16.59
C PRO A 39 5.80 -7.28 -16.08
N ARG A 40 5.34 -6.10 -16.49
CA ARG A 40 5.86 -4.79 -16.08
C ARG A 40 5.12 -4.17 -14.90
N ALA A 41 4.14 -4.85 -14.32
CA ALA A 41 3.47 -4.39 -13.11
C ALA A 41 4.51 -3.99 -12.03
N GLY A 42 4.28 -2.91 -11.30
CA GLY A 42 5.20 -2.46 -10.24
C GLY A 42 5.01 -3.22 -8.94
N VAL A 43 6.03 -3.25 -8.07
CA VAL A 43 5.89 -3.74 -6.70
C VAL A 43 5.43 -2.58 -5.81
N PRO A 44 4.35 -2.73 -5.02
CA PRO A 44 3.91 -1.67 -4.11
C PRO A 44 4.94 -1.42 -3.00
N LEU A 45 5.00 -0.18 -2.52
CA LEU A 45 5.80 0.19 -1.34
C LEU A 45 5.29 -0.50 -0.06
N ALA A 46 3.96 -0.53 0.07
CA ALA A 46 3.21 -1.15 1.15
C ALA A 46 1.80 -1.44 0.65
N VAL A 47 1.12 -2.39 1.26
CA VAL A 47 -0.31 -2.66 1.02
C VAL A 47 -1.06 -2.40 2.32
N VAL A 48 -2.10 -1.56 2.24
CA VAL A 48 -2.98 -1.28 3.37
C VAL A 48 -4.34 -1.94 3.13
N ARG A 49 -4.82 -2.71 4.10
CA ARG A 49 -6.12 -3.37 4.14
C ARG A 49 -7.00 -2.74 5.23
N PRO A 50 -7.47 -1.50 5.01
CA PRO A 50 -8.19 -0.77 6.03
C PRO A 50 -9.53 -1.43 6.36
N GLN A 51 -9.91 -1.39 7.63
CA GLN A 51 -11.16 -1.92 8.17
C GLN A 51 -12.17 -0.81 8.50
N SER A 52 -11.79 0.46 8.34
CA SER A 52 -12.67 1.60 8.54
C SER A 52 -12.36 2.75 7.57
N THR A 53 -13.31 3.67 7.41
CA THR A 53 -13.14 4.86 6.57
C THR A 53 -12.06 5.79 7.13
N GLU A 54 -11.91 5.87 8.44
CA GLU A 54 -10.90 6.69 9.11
C GLU A 54 -9.49 6.21 8.75
N GLN A 55 -9.28 4.90 8.69
CA GLN A 55 -7.99 4.32 8.27
C GLN A 55 -7.70 4.60 6.79
N VAL A 56 -8.71 4.56 5.92
CA VAL A 56 -8.57 4.98 4.51
C VAL A 56 -8.16 6.45 4.45
N GLN A 57 -8.89 7.32 5.14
CA GLN A 57 -8.61 8.75 5.14
C GLN A 57 -7.19 9.04 5.62
N GLU A 58 -6.74 8.38 6.70
CA GLU A 58 -5.40 8.59 7.20
C GLU A 58 -4.35 8.12 6.20
N THR A 59 -4.47 6.91 5.66
CA THR A 59 -3.58 6.38 4.61
C THR A 59 -3.46 7.35 3.42
N VAL A 60 -4.58 7.91 2.96
CA VAL A 60 -4.61 8.90 1.87
C VAL A 60 -3.88 10.19 2.24
N ARG A 61 -4.05 10.70 3.46
CA ARG A 61 -3.33 11.89 3.94
C ARG A 61 -1.82 11.64 4.03
N ILE A 62 -1.40 10.46 4.51
CA ILE A 62 0.02 10.06 4.59
C ILE A 62 0.64 10.02 3.18
N ALA A 63 -0.04 9.38 2.24
CA ALA A 63 0.43 9.29 0.86
C ALA A 63 0.51 10.68 0.20
N ALA A 64 -0.52 11.52 0.39
CA ALA A 64 -0.57 12.87 -0.17
C ALA A 64 0.56 13.77 0.36
N ARG A 65 0.82 13.79 1.68
CA ARG A 65 1.91 14.62 2.24
C ARG A 65 3.30 14.21 1.75
N ASN A 66 3.48 12.92 1.43
CA ASN A 66 4.76 12.35 1.00
C ASN A 66 4.88 12.24 -0.53
N GLY A 67 3.86 12.62 -1.29
CA GLY A 67 3.85 12.50 -2.76
C GLY A 67 3.86 11.04 -3.26
N VAL A 68 3.30 10.10 -2.49
CA VAL A 68 3.23 8.68 -2.85
C VAL A 68 1.92 8.40 -3.59
N ALA A 69 2.01 7.71 -4.72
CA ALA A 69 0.83 7.29 -5.48
C ALA A 69 0.04 6.20 -4.75
N ILE A 70 -1.28 6.22 -4.92
CA ILE A 70 -2.20 5.20 -4.39
C ILE A 70 -2.81 4.43 -5.57
N VAL A 71 -2.84 3.10 -5.46
CA VAL A 71 -3.56 2.23 -6.38
C VAL A 71 -4.70 1.56 -5.62
N PRO A 72 -5.95 2.05 -5.75
CA PRO A 72 -7.10 1.39 -5.16
C PRO A 72 -7.28 0.01 -5.77
N ARG A 73 -7.55 -1.00 -4.94
CA ARG A 73 -7.70 -2.39 -5.38
C ARG A 73 -8.91 -3.03 -4.74
N GLY A 74 -9.77 -3.63 -5.56
CA GLY A 74 -10.83 -4.55 -5.14
C GLY A 74 -10.30 -5.99 -5.05
N ALA A 75 -10.99 -6.93 -5.72
CA ALA A 75 -10.56 -8.33 -5.78
C ALA A 75 -9.30 -8.58 -6.65
N GLY A 76 -8.90 -7.62 -7.48
CA GLY A 76 -7.75 -7.78 -8.39
C GLY A 76 -8.05 -8.67 -9.61
N SER A 77 -9.30 -8.74 -10.05
CA SER A 77 -9.69 -9.48 -11.26
C SER A 77 -9.72 -8.63 -12.53
N GLY A 78 -9.31 -7.36 -12.42
CA GLY A 78 -9.27 -6.38 -13.50
C GLY A 78 -8.10 -6.59 -14.44
#